data_AF-A0A4D6KU87-F1
#
_entry.id   AF-A0A4D6KU87-F1
#
_cell.length_a   1.000
_cell.length_b   1.000
_cell.length_c   1.000
_cell.angle_alpha   90.00
_cell.angle_beta   90.00
_cell.angle_gamma   90.00
#
_symmetry.space_group_name_H-M   'P 1'
#
loop_
_entity.id
_entity.type
_entity.pdbx_description
1 polymer ?
#
loop_
_entity_poly.entity_id
_entity_poly.type
_entity_poly.pdbx_seq_one_letter_code
_entity_poly.pdbx_strand_id
1 'polypeptide(L)'
;MTTAARPTWAPAKGGNEQGGTRIFGPSQKYSSRDIASHTTLKPRKEGQDTQDELKRRNLRDELEDRERRHFSSKNKSYDDRDHGKGSHLFLEGSRREIEDHIVARSVDADDSDVEVKSDDESDDDDDDEDDTEALLAELEQIKKERAEEKQRKERQQQEEELKVKEAELLRGNPLLNNPTSFNVKRRWDDDVVFKNQARGETKIAKRFINDTIRNDFHRKFLQKYMK
;
A
#
# COMPACT_ATOMS: atom_id res chain seq x y z
N MET A 1 -16.74 -56.74 36.41
CA MET A 1 -17.03 -55.46 35.71
C MET A 1 -18.38 -55.60 35.02
N THR A 2 -19.28 -54.62 35.12
CA THR A 2 -20.63 -54.71 34.53
C THR A 2 -20.62 -54.19 33.08
N THR A 3 -21.45 -54.77 32.23
CA THR A 3 -21.54 -54.47 30.78
C THR A 3 -22.56 -53.37 30.44
N ALA A 4 -23.01 -52.62 31.45
CA ALA A 4 -24.09 -51.64 31.29
C ALA A 4 -23.67 -50.38 30.52
N ALA A 5 -22.44 -49.91 30.71
CA ALA A 5 -21.88 -48.81 29.93
C ALA A 5 -21.38 -49.35 28.58
N ARG A 6 -22.13 -49.09 27.50
CA ARG A 6 -21.82 -49.53 26.14
C ARG A 6 -21.96 -48.37 25.14
N PRO A 7 -21.09 -48.32 24.11
CA PRO A 7 -21.21 -47.32 23.04
C PRO A 7 -22.45 -47.57 22.17
N THR A 8 -22.91 -46.51 21.51
CA THR A 8 -24.00 -46.58 20.53
C THR A 8 -23.43 -46.87 19.14
N TRP A 9 -23.66 -48.07 18.62
CA TRP A 9 -23.21 -48.47 17.28
C TRP A 9 -24.21 -48.11 16.18
N ALA A 10 -25.51 -48.15 16.50
CA ALA A 10 -26.59 -47.75 15.62
C ALA A 10 -27.38 -46.61 16.29
N PRO A 11 -27.59 -45.46 15.61
CA PRO A 11 -28.44 -44.40 16.13
C PRO A 11 -29.91 -44.85 16.11
N ALA A 12 -30.73 -44.23 16.97
CA ALA A 12 -32.18 -44.40 16.91
C ALA A 12 -32.70 -43.92 15.54
N LYS A 13 -33.41 -44.78 14.82
CA LYS A 13 -34.01 -44.42 13.53
C LYS A 13 -35.32 -43.68 13.79
N GLY A 14 -35.43 -42.47 13.24
CA GLY A 14 -36.70 -41.75 13.20
C GLY A 14 -37.75 -42.59 12.47
N GLY A 15 -38.92 -42.74 13.07
CA GLY A 15 -40.02 -43.56 12.58
C GLY A 15 -41.30 -43.20 13.32
N ASN A 16 -42.29 -44.09 13.29
CA ASN A 16 -43.65 -43.80 13.77
C ASN A 16 -43.77 -43.42 15.25
N GLU A 17 -42.77 -43.67 16.10
CA GLU A 17 -42.93 -43.53 17.56
C GLU A 17 -42.54 -42.16 18.12
N GLN A 18 -41.58 -41.45 17.53
CA GLN A 18 -41.18 -40.11 18.00
C GLN A 18 -41.06 -39.16 16.83
N GLY A 19 -42.10 -38.35 16.62
CA GLY A 19 -42.17 -37.36 15.54
C GLY A 19 -42.64 -37.91 14.19
N GLY A 20 -42.69 -39.23 13.99
CA GLY A 20 -43.42 -39.84 12.88
C GLY A 20 -44.92 -39.86 13.16
N THR A 21 -45.70 -39.92 12.09
CA THR A 21 -47.16 -40.06 12.10
C THR A 21 -47.55 -41.33 12.87
N ARG A 22 -47.75 -41.21 14.20
CA ARG A 22 -48.29 -42.28 15.02
C ARG A 22 -49.66 -42.65 14.45
N ILE A 23 -49.80 -43.88 13.97
CA ILE A 23 -51.08 -44.42 13.49
C ILE A 23 -52.07 -44.59 14.68
N PHE A 24 -51.54 -44.72 15.91
CA PHE A 24 -52.33 -44.83 17.13
C PHE A 24 -52.54 -43.47 17.79
N GLY A 25 -53.54 -42.72 17.31
CA GLY A 25 -54.16 -41.56 17.97
C GLY A 25 -53.28 -40.31 18.18
N PRO A 26 -53.69 -39.11 17.73
CA PRO A 26 -52.94 -37.89 18.04
C PRO A 26 -52.91 -37.63 19.55
N SER A 27 -51.74 -37.29 20.08
CA SER A 27 -51.60 -36.89 21.49
C SER A 27 -52.12 -35.46 21.68
N GLN A 28 -52.82 -35.22 22.78
CA GLN A 28 -53.27 -33.87 23.19
C GLN A 28 -52.17 -33.08 23.94
N LYS A 29 -50.98 -33.66 24.12
CA LYS A 29 -49.86 -33.02 24.81
C LYS A 29 -49.07 -32.16 23.83
N TYR A 30 -48.87 -30.89 24.15
CA TYR A 30 -48.02 -29.97 23.40
C TYR A 30 -46.96 -29.36 24.32
N SER A 31 -45.78 -29.04 23.77
CA SER A 31 -44.73 -28.31 24.46
C SER A 31 -45.00 -26.80 24.41
N SER A 32 -44.39 -26.03 25.33
CA SER A 32 -44.39 -24.57 25.24
C SER A 32 -43.76 -24.06 23.92
N ARG A 33 -42.87 -24.85 23.30
CA ARG A 33 -42.27 -24.56 21.99
C ARG A 33 -43.20 -24.82 20.81
N ASP A 34 -44.25 -25.62 20.98
CA ASP A 34 -45.22 -25.95 19.92
C ASP A 34 -46.35 -24.92 19.83
N ILE A 35 -46.36 -23.92 20.73
CA ILE A 35 -47.30 -22.81 20.67
C ILE A 35 -47.04 -22.01 19.39
N ALA A 36 -48.13 -21.57 18.75
CA ALA A 36 -48.08 -20.80 17.52
C ALA A 36 -47.14 -19.59 17.65
N SER A 37 -46.02 -19.63 16.93
CA SER A 37 -45.03 -18.57 16.84
C SER A 37 -44.55 -18.46 15.39
N HIS A 38 -44.23 -17.23 14.95
CA HIS A 38 -43.83 -16.95 13.56
C HIS A 38 -44.79 -17.53 12.51
N THR A 39 -46.09 -17.30 12.70
CA THR A 39 -47.15 -17.78 11.78
C THR A 39 -47.14 -17.10 10.41
N THR A 40 -46.37 -16.02 10.25
CA THR A 40 -46.23 -15.28 8.99
C THR A 40 -44.82 -15.45 8.43
N LEU A 41 -44.74 -16.00 7.21
CA LEU A 41 -43.49 -16.09 6.47
C LEU A 41 -43.14 -14.73 5.86
N LYS A 42 -41.85 -14.38 5.86
CA LYS A 42 -41.34 -13.15 5.24
C LYS A 42 -40.95 -13.44 3.78
N PRO A 43 -41.71 -12.96 2.77
CA PRO A 43 -41.25 -13.02 1.39
C PRO A 43 -40.13 -12.00 1.15
N ARG A 44 -39.26 -12.27 0.18
CA ARG A 44 -38.28 -11.30 -0.30
C ARG A 44 -39.02 -10.18 -1.04
N LYS A 45 -38.74 -8.93 -0.70
CA LYS A 45 -39.23 -7.75 -1.44
C LYS A 45 -38.32 -7.45 -2.62
N GLU A 46 -38.81 -6.66 -3.57
CA GLU A 46 -37.97 -6.13 -4.65
C GLU A 46 -36.74 -5.41 -4.08
N GLY A 47 -35.57 -5.65 -4.67
CA GLY A 47 -34.27 -5.20 -4.16
C GLY A 47 -33.63 -6.06 -3.08
N GLN A 48 -34.27 -7.16 -2.64
CA GLN A 48 -33.71 -8.15 -1.71
C GLN A 48 -33.32 -9.47 -2.39
N ASP A 49 -32.91 -9.40 -3.66
CA ASP A 49 -32.60 -10.57 -4.48
C ASP A 49 -33.79 -11.51 -4.62
N THR A 50 -34.88 -10.98 -5.17
CA THR A 50 -36.01 -11.80 -5.61
C THR A 50 -35.56 -12.75 -6.72
N GLN A 51 -36.26 -13.88 -6.89
CA GLN A 51 -35.89 -14.86 -7.91
C GLN A 51 -35.94 -14.27 -9.32
N ASP A 52 -36.87 -13.36 -9.57
CA ASP A 52 -37.01 -12.70 -10.88
C ASP A 52 -35.89 -11.70 -11.15
N GLU A 53 -35.41 -10.99 -10.12
CA GLU A 53 -34.22 -10.14 -10.23
C GLU A 53 -32.96 -10.96 -10.53
N LEU A 54 -32.76 -12.09 -9.83
CA LEU A 54 -31.60 -12.95 -10.04
C LEU A 54 -31.58 -13.54 -11.45
N LYS A 55 -32.74 -13.89 -12.02
CA LYS A 55 -32.84 -14.37 -13.41
C LYS A 55 -32.48 -13.31 -14.44
N ARG A 56 -32.71 -12.02 -14.14
CA ARG A 56 -32.41 -10.89 -15.05
C ARG A 56 -30.96 -10.41 -14.94
N ARG A 57 -30.26 -10.69 -13.83
CA ARG A 57 -28.90 -10.21 -13.58
C ARG A 57 -27.83 -11.14 -14.15
N ASN A 58 -26.78 -10.54 -14.71
CA ASN A 58 -25.56 -11.25 -15.07
C ASN A 58 -24.63 -11.35 -13.84
N LEU A 59 -24.79 -12.41 -13.05
CA LEU A 59 -24.05 -12.59 -11.79
C LEU A 59 -22.53 -12.73 -12.01
N ARG A 60 -22.10 -13.20 -13.18
CA ARG A 60 -20.68 -13.37 -13.52
C ARG A 60 -19.98 -12.01 -13.62
N ASP A 61 -20.56 -11.09 -14.37
CA ASP A 61 -19.97 -9.76 -14.62
C ASP A 61 -19.95 -8.94 -13.32
N GLU A 62 -21.03 -9.00 -12.54
CA GLU A 62 -21.10 -8.32 -11.23
C GLU A 62 -20.04 -8.85 -10.24
N LEU A 63 -19.81 -10.16 -10.24
CA LEU A 63 -18.78 -10.80 -9.43
C LEU A 63 -17.40 -10.30 -9.86
N GLU A 64 -17.11 -10.31 -11.16
CA GLU A 64 -15.82 -9.88 -11.70
C GLU A 64 -15.54 -8.40 -11.38
N ASP A 65 -16.52 -7.52 -11.56
CA ASP A 65 -16.41 -6.10 -11.20
C ASP A 65 -16.15 -5.90 -9.70
N ARG A 66 -16.85 -6.68 -8.85
CA ARG A 66 -16.65 -6.59 -7.40
C ARG A 66 -15.29 -7.11 -6.97
N GLU A 67 -14.81 -8.18 -7.59
CA GLU A 67 -13.46 -8.69 -7.39
C GLU A 67 -12.42 -7.66 -7.84
N ARG A 68 -12.56 -7.06 -9.02
CA ARG A 68 -11.67 -5.99 -9.50
C ARG A 68 -11.59 -4.82 -8.52
N ARG A 69 -12.73 -4.36 -7.97
CA ARG A 69 -12.77 -3.30 -6.94
C ARG A 69 -12.14 -3.74 -5.60
N HIS A 70 -12.36 -4.98 -5.19
CA HIS A 70 -11.75 -5.53 -3.98
C HIS A 70 -10.22 -5.63 -4.13
N PHE A 71 -9.72 -6.16 -5.25
CA PHE A 71 -8.28 -6.27 -5.50
C PHE A 71 -7.61 -4.90 -5.69
N SER A 72 -8.28 -3.94 -6.33
CA SER A 72 -7.73 -2.58 -6.47
C SER A 72 -7.64 -1.84 -5.13
N SER A 73 -8.65 -1.95 -4.27
CA SER A 73 -8.61 -1.38 -2.92
C SER A 73 -7.62 -2.11 -2.00
N LYS A 74 -7.49 -3.43 -2.13
CA LYS A 74 -6.49 -4.21 -1.38
C LYS A 74 -5.06 -3.83 -1.79
N ASN A 75 -4.75 -3.72 -3.07
CA ASN A 75 -3.40 -3.36 -3.53
C ASN A 75 -3.05 -1.91 -3.18
N LYS A 76 -4.01 -0.97 -3.23
CA LYS A 76 -3.76 0.44 -2.87
C LYS A 76 -3.47 0.66 -1.38
N SER A 77 -3.84 -0.29 -0.52
CA SER A 77 -3.58 -0.23 0.92
C SER A 77 -2.17 -0.72 1.33
N TYR A 78 -1.38 -1.29 0.41
CA TYR A 78 -0.11 -1.98 0.72
C TYR A 78 1.13 -1.42 0.00
N ASP A 79 1.10 -0.15 -0.42
CA ASP A 79 2.26 0.50 -1.04
C ASP A 79 3.23 1.16 -0.03
N ASP A 80 3.03 0.99 1.28
CA ASP A 80 4.02 1.34 2.31
C ASP A 80 4.36 0.13 3.19
N ARG A 81 5.20 -0.76 2.66
CA ARG A 81 5.96 -1.85 3.33
C ARG A 81 5.61 -3.27 2.88
N ASP A 82 6.33 -3.70 1.85
CA ASP A 82 7.25 -4.84 1.99
C ASP A 82 6.58 -6.17 2.40
N HIS A 83 5.60 -6.66 1.63
CA HIS A 83 5.07 -8.02 1.81
C HIS A 83 4.75 -8.70 0.47
N GLY A 84 5.72 -9.51 0.01
CA GLY A 84 5.46 -10.90 -0.36
C GLY A 84 4.38 -11.15 -1.42
N LYS A 85 4.82 -11.10 -2.67
CA LYS A 85 4.30 -11.81 -3.85
C LYS A 85 4.09 -13.31 -3.51
N GLY A 86 2.97 -13.68 -2.88
CA GLY A 86 2.82 -15.03 -2.32
C GLY A 86 1.40 -15.55 -2.10
N SER A 87 0.36 -14.91 -2.64
CA SER A 87 -1.03 -15.33 -2.41
C SER A 87 -1.84 -15.57 -3.70
N HIS A 88 -1.20 -15.80 -4.85
CA HIS A 88 -1.89 -16.10 -6.10
C HIS A 88 -1.56 -17.49 -6.70
N LEU A 89 -0.80 -18.35 -6.02
CA LEU A 89 -0.33 -19.62 -6.59
C LEU A 89 -0.74 -20.85 -5.77
N PHE A 90 -2.04 -21.03 -5.52
CA PHE A 90 -2.54 -22.30 -4.98
C PHE A 90 -3.76 -22.86 -5.73
N LEU A 91 -4.15 -22.32 -6.89
CA LEU A 91 -5.27 -22.87 -7.67
C LEU A 91 -5.06 -23.00 -9.19
N GLU A 92 -3.88 -22.69 -9.74
CA GLU A 92 -3.61 -22.94 -11.17
C GLU A 92 -2.60 -24.09 -11.32
N GLY A 93 -3.14 -25.29 -11.43
CA GLY A 93 -2.38 -26.51 -11.70
C GLY A 93 -1.95 -26.59 -13.16
N SER A 94 -0.66 -26.85 -13.37
CA SER A 94 -0.11 -27.58 -14.52
C SER A 94 -0.34 -27.00 -15.93
N ARG A 95 0.50 -26.04 -16.32
CA ARG A 95 0.99 -25.98 -17.71
C ARG A 95 2.43 -25.44 -17.75
N ARG A 96 3.39 -26.36 -17.82
CA ARG A 96 4.74 -26.09 -18.30
C ARG A 96 4.74 -26.25 -19.82
N GLU A 97 5.70 -25.58 -20.46
CA GLU A 97 6.04 -25.58 -21.89
C GLU A 97 5.12 -24.75 -22.81
N ILE A 98 5.64 -23.61 -23.26
CA ILE A 98 6.13 -23.42 -24.64
C ILE A 98 7.18 -22.30 -24.59
N GLU A 99 8.38 -22.65 -25.05
CA GLU A 99 9.50 -21.77 -25.35
C GLU A 99 9.13 -20.89 -26.55
N ASP A 100 9.36 -19.58 -26.48
CA ASP A 100 9.51 -18.75 -27.68
C ASP A 100 10.77 -17.90 -27.54
N HIS A 101 11.82 -18.42 -28.18
CA HIS A 101 13.04 -17.72 -28.52
C HIS A 101 12.75 -16.65 -29.58
N ILE A 102 12.96 -15.37 -29.25
CA ILE A 102 13.14 -14.32 -30.26
C ILE A 102 14.45 -13.57 -29.95
N VAL A 103 15.25 -13.43 -31.01
CA VAL A 103 16.70 -13.23 -31.08
C VAL A 103 17.15 -11.81 -30.74
N ALA A 104 18.37 -11.71 -30.19
CA ALA A 104 19.14 -10.47 -29.96
C ALA A 104 20.11 -10.13 -31.12
N ARG A 105 20.16 -8.86 -31.54
CA ARG A 105 21.29 -8.07 -32.11
C ARG A 105 20.71 -6.75 -32.63
N SER A 106 21.20 -5.56 -32.28
CA SER A 106 22.54 -4.95 -32.51
C SER A 106 22.72 -3.80 -31.50
N VAL A 107 23.69 -3.80 -30.59
CA VAL A 107 25.06 -3.24 -30.73
C VAL A 107 25.19 -2.12 -31.77
N ASP A 108 25.20 -0.88 -31.28
CA ASP A 108 26.23 0.07 -31.68
C ASP A 108 26.59 0.97 -30.49
N ALA A 109 27.85 1.31 -30.37
CA ALA A 109 28.45 1.97 -29.22
C ALA A 109 29.34 3.14 -29.70
N ASP A 110 29.19 4.25 -28.97
CA ASP A 110 30.18 5.31 -28.70
C ASP A 110 30.44 6.37 -29.79
N ASP A 111 30.17 7.65 -29.47
CA ASP A 111 31.20 8.67 -29.14
C ASP A 111 30.68 10.13 -29.32
N SER A 112 31.26 11.06 -28.54
CA SER A 112 31.34 12.53 -28.66
C SER A 112 30.29 13.46 -28.02
N ASP A 113 30.56 13.84 -26.77
CA ASP A 113 31.01 15.16 -26.25
C ASP A 113 30.57 16.52 -26.90
N VAL A 114 30.11 17.47 -26.04
CA VAL A 114 30.25 18.98 -26.09
C VAL A 114 29.51 19.73 -27.25
N GLU A 115 28.84 20.90 -27.15
CA GLU A 115 28.54 21.94 -26.17
C GLU A 115 27.43 22.91 -26.73
N VAL A 116 26.95 23.84 -25.88
CA VAL A 116 26.35 25.20 -26.11
C VAL A 116 25.04 25.48 -26.90
N LYS A 117 24.02 25.92 -26.12
CA LYS A 117 23.21 27.18 -26.13
C LYS A 117 22.35 27.71 -27.33
N SER A 118 21.17 28.25 -26.91
CA SER A 118 20.24 29.28 -27.49
C SER A 118 19.57 28.95 -28.85
N ASP A 119 18.39 29.43 -29.26
CA ASP A 119 17.30 30.33 -28.79
C ASP A 119 16.06 29.93 -29.66
N ASP A 120 14.82 29.96 -29.18
CA ASP A 120 13.81 31.04 -29.22
C ASP A 120 13.15 31.35 -30.59
N GLU A 121 11.90 31.80 -30.50
CA GLU A 121 10.73 31.61 -31.38
C GLU A 121 10.62 32.40 -32.71
N SER A 122 9.98 31.74 -33.71
CA SER A 122 8.87 32.13 -34.61
C SER A 122 8.62 33.57 -35.17
N ASP A 123 8.56 33.62 -36.52
CA ASP A 123 7.57 34.21 -37.48
C ASP A 123 7.51 35.70 -37.92
N ASP A 124 7.53 35.84 -39.27
CA ASP A 124 6.84 36.70 -40.27
C ASP A 124 7.08 38.22 -40.53
N ASP A 125 7.46 38.46 -41.81
CA ASP A 125 7.25 39.49 -42.87
C ASP A 125 7.25 41.06 -42.75
N ASP A 126 7.95 41.63 -43.74
CA ASP A 126 7.69 42.78 -44.67
C ASP A 126 8.04 44.29 -44.42
N ASP A 127 8.74 44.82 -45.46
CA ASP A 127 9.06 46.14 -46.09
C ASP A 127 9.18 47.55 -45.42
N ASP A 128 10.32 48.19 -45.77
CA ASP A 128 10.68 49.57 -46.22
C ASP A 128 10.59 50.92 -45.42
N GLU A 129 11.78 51.57 -45.36
CA GLU A 129 12.18 53.02 -45.46
C GLU A 129 11.72 54.10 -44.44
N ASP A 130 12.67 54.72 -43.70
CA ASP A 130 13.16 56.13 -43.90
C ASP A 130 14.27 56.55 -42.88
N ASP A 131 15.34 57.20 -43.37
CA ASP A 131 16.65 57.40 -42.72
C ASP A 131 16.71 58.53 -41.66
N THR A 132 16.16 58.33 -40.45
CA THR A 132 16.48 59.21 -39.28
C THR A 132 16.53 58.54 -37.89
N GLU A 133 16.14 57.27 -37.74
CA GLU A 133 16.10 56.55 -36.44
C GLU A 133 17.40 55.80 -36.06
N ALA A 134 18.28 55.50 -37.02
CA ALA A 134 19.45 54.65 -36.79
C ALA A 134 20.47 55.18 -35.75
N LEU A 135 20.56 56.50 -35.55
CA LEU A 135 21.55 57.11 -34.63
C LEU A 135 21.13 57.09 -33.15
N LEU A 136 19.83 57.01 -32.84
CA LEU A 136 19.33 56.86 -31.47
C LEU A 136 19.37 55.39 -31.01
N ALA A 137 19.18 54.45 -31.93
CA ALA A 137 19.30 53.02 -31.68
C ALA A 137 20.74 52.60 -31.31
N GLU A 138 21.77 53.24 -31.86
CA GLU A 138 23.18 52.93 -31.53
C GLU A 138 23.54 53.36 -30.10
N LEU A 139 23.03 54.51 -29.62
CA LEU A 139 23.21 54.94 -28.22
C LEU A 139 22.41 54.07 -27.24
N GLU A 140 21.25 53.57 -27.66
CA GLU A 140 20.46 52.63 -26.86
C GLU A 140 21.10 51.25 -26.79
N GLN A 141 21.72 50.77 -27.88
CA GLN A 141 22.53 49.55 -27.85
C GLN A 141 23.73 49.68 -26.92
N ILE A 142 24.50 50.78 -26.97
CA ILE A 142 25.63 51.00 -26.06
C ILE A 142 25.17 51.13 -24.60
N LYS A 143 24.02 51.79 -24.34
CA LYS A 143 23.46 51.87 -22.99
C LYS A 143 22.94 50.51 -22.50
N LYS A 144 22.35 49.70 -23.38
CA LYS A 144 21.84 48.37 -23.05
C LYS A 144 22.97 47.39 -22.77
N GLU A 145 24.01 47.38 -23.60
CA GLU A 145 25.22 46.56 -23.40
C GLU A 145 25.93 46.93 -22.09
N ARG A 146 26.12 48.23 -21.82
CA ARG A 146 26.77 48.70 -20.59
C ARG A 146 25.89 48.50 -19.35
N ALA A 147 24.57 48.53 -19.49
CA ALA A 147 23.65 48.20 -18.41
C ALA A 147 23.68 46.70 -18.08
N GLU A 148 23.81 45.83 -19.08
CA GLU A 148 23.92 44.38 -18.89
C GLU A 148 25.25 43.99 -18.24
N GLU A 149 26.36 44.57 -18.68
CA GLU A 149 27.66 44.34 -18.06
C GLU A 149 27.69 44.83 -16.59
N LYS A 150 27.09 45.99 -16.32
CA LYS A 150 26.94 46.51 -14.95
C LYS A 150 26.06 45.60 -14.09
N GLN A 151 24.95 45.09 -14.62
CA GLN A 151 24.09 44.13 -13.91
C GLN A 151 24.81 42.81 -13.64
N ARG A 152 25.64 42.32 -14.57
CA ARG A 152 26.45 41.11 -14.36
C ARG A 152 27.49 41.32 -13.26
N LYS A 153 28.16 42.48 -13.25
CA LYS A 153 29.14 42.84 -12.23
C LYS A 153 28.50 43.07 -10.86
N GLU A 154 27.34 43.70 -10.81
CA GLU A 154 26.58 43.92 -9.57
C GLU A 154 26.09 42.59 -8.98
N ARG A 155 25.64 41.65 -9.81
CA ARG A 155 25.26 40.30 -9.38
C ARG A 155 26.45 39.53 -8.77
N GLN A 156 27.63 39.63 -9.39
CA GLN A 156 28.85 39.02 -8.87
C GLN A 156 29.26 39.65 -7.52
N GLN A 157 29.18 40.98 -7.40
CA GLN A 157 29.49 41.66 -6.14
C GLN A 157 28.49 41.30 -5.04
N GLN A 158 27.20 41.19 -5.35
CA GLN A 158 26.19 40.75 -4.38
C GLN A 158 26.42 39.30 -3.94
N GLU A 159 26.81 38.40 -4.84
CA GLU A 159 27.17 37.02 -4.48
C GLU A 159 28.43 36.97 -3.58
N GLU A 160 29.44 37.77 -3.88
CA GLU A 160 30.64 37.88 -3.03
C GLU A 160 30.31 38.46 -1.65
N GLU A 161 29.49 39.51 -1.57
CA GLU A 161 29.04 40.10 -0.30
C GLU A 161 28.18 39.14 0.51
N LEU A 162 27.27 38.39 -0.13
CA LEU A 162 26.47 37.36 0.53
C LEU A 162 27.36 36.23 1.07
N LYS A 163 28.38 35.82 0.32
CA LYS A 163 29.33 34.79 0.74
C LYS A 163 30.22 35.26 1.90
N VAL A 164 30.65 36.52 1.89
CA VAL A 164 31.39 37.13 3.02
C VAL A 164 30.49 37.24 4.25
N LYS A 165 29.25 37.68 4.08
CA LYS A 165 28.27 37.80 5.17
C LYS A 165 27.89 36.44 5.75
N GLU A 166 27.79 35.41 4.92
CA GLU A 166 27.58 34.03 5.35
C GLU A 166 28.80 33.51 6.14
N ALA A 167 30.01 33.75 5.67
CA ALA A 167 31.24 33.36 6.36
C ALA A 167 31.40 34.08 7.71
N GLU A 168 31.05 35.36 7.78
CA GLU A 168 31.07 36.14 9.01
C GLU A 168 29.98 35.72 9.99
N LEU A 169 28.78 35.34 9.50
CA LEU A 169 27.71 34.81 10.34
C LEU A 169 28.04 33.41 10.87
N LEU A 170 28.73 32.58 10.09
CA LEU A 170 29.26 31.29 10.54
C LEU A 170 30.35 31.47 11.60
N ARG A 171 31.26 32.43 11.40
CA ARG A 171 32.39 32.71 12.30
C ARG A 171 31.99 33.53 13.54
N GLY A 172 30.92 34.31 13.46
CA GLY A 172 30.44 35.17 14.54
C GLY A 172 29.68 34.43 15.64
N ASN A 173 29.37 33.15 15.44
CA ASN A 173 28.63 32.35 16.42
C ASN A 173 29.59 31.65 17.42
N PRO A 174 29.73 32.15 18.66
CA PRO A 174 30.61 31.55 19.66
C PRO A 174 30.14 30.17 20.17
N LEU A 175 28.88 29.79 19.91
CA LEU A 175 28.38 28.42 20.18
C LEU A 175 28.87 27.41 19.13
N LEU A 176 29.14 27.84 17.89
CA LEU A 176 29.67 26.97 16.83
C LEU A 176 31.20 26.90 16.85
N ASN A 177 31.87 27.96 17.32
CA ASN A 177 33.33 28.06 17.30
C ASN A 177 34.04 27.49 18.53
N ASN A 178 33.30 27.07 19.55
CA ASN A 178 33.90 26.35 20.68
C ASN A 178 33.55 24.85 20.56
N PRO A 179 34.45 24.01 20.03
CA PRO A 179 34.29 22.57 20.15
C PRO A 179 34.69 22.18 21.58
N THR A 180 34.01 22.72 22.60
CA THR A 180 33.88 21.99 23.87
C THR A 180 33.05 20.78 23.53
N SER A 181 33.74 19.75 23.05
CA SER A 181 33.20 18.43 22.84
C SER A 181 32.59 18.01 24.19
N PHE A 182 31.28 18.18 24.33
CA PHE A 182 30.43 17.45 25.26
C PHE A 182 30.41 15.98 24.82
N ASN A 183 31.60 15.40 24.61
CA ASN A 183 31.79 13.99 24.46
C ASN A 183 31.56 13.44 25.86
N VAL A 184 30.31 13.03 26.10
CA VAL A 184 29.93 12.19 27.24
C VAL A 184 30.85 10.98 27.18
N LYS A 185 31.95 11.06 27.94
CA LYS A 185 33.13 10.20 27.78
C LYS A 185 32.82 8.74 28.12
N ARG A 186 31.81 8.55 28.96
CA ARG A 186 31.18 7.27 29.28
C ARG A 186 29.69 7.54 29.45
N ARG A 187 28.87 6.83 28.67
CA ARG A 187 27.43 6.81 28.87
C ARG A 187 27.15 5.92 30.09
N TRP A 188 26.09 6.21 30.84
CA TRP A 188 25.66 5.33 31.95
C TRP A 188 25.41 3.88 31.48
N ASP A 189 24.98 3.74 30.22
CA ASP A 189 24.80 2.47 29.52
C ASP A 189 26.10 1.78 29.12
N ASP A 190 27.28 2.41 29.22
CA ASP A 190 28.54 1.87 28.70
C ASP A 190 29.01 0.63 29.51
N ASP A 191 28.76 0.63 30.82
CA ASP A 191 29.11 -0.44 31.77
C ASP A 191 28.01 -1.51 31.92
N VAL A 192 27.43 -1.92 30.80
CA VAL A 192 26.44 -3.02 30.76
C VAL A 192 26.99 -4.16 29.90
N VAL A 193 27.07 -5.35 30.46
CA VAL A 193 27.67 -6.54 29.83
C VAL A 193 26.91 -7.04 28.59
N PHE A 194 25.65 -6.64 28.41
CA PHE A 194 24.85 -6.99 27.24
C PHE A 194 24.33 -5.72 26.54
N LYS A 195 24.54 -5.64 25.22
CA LYS A 195 24.03 -4.55 24.38
C LYS A 195 23.08 -5.10 23.33
N ASN A 196 22.02 -4.35 23.01
CA ASN A 196 21.21 -4.55 21.80
C ASN A 196 20.66 -5.99 21.59
N GLN A 197 20.30 -6.71 22.66
CA GLN A 197 19.88 -8.12 22.58
C GLN A 197 18.66 -8.37 21.66
N ALA A 198 17.72 -7.42 21.61
CA ALA A 198 16.51 -7.52 20.78
C ALA A 198 16.66 -6.83 19.41
N ARG A 199 17.88 -6.39 19.04
CA ARG A 199 18.09 -5.71 17.76
C ARG A 199 17.94 -6.72 16.63
N GLY A 200 16.84 -6.57 15.87
CA GLY A 200 16.50 -7.45 14.75
C GLY A 200 15.53 -8.58 15.10
N GLU A 201 14.90 -8.54 16.29
CA GLU A 201 13.87 -9.54 16.61
C GLU A 201 12.70 -9.45 15.62
N THR A 202 12.46 -10.55 14.90
CA THR A 202 11.39 -10.63 13.92
C THR A 202 10.05 -10.60 14.63
N LYS A 203 9.27 -9.53 14.41
CA LYS A 203 7.89 -9.45 14.91
C LYS A 203 7.09 -10.61 14.31
N ILE A 204 6.35 -11.30 15.15
CA ILE A 204 5.48 -12.41 14.72
C ILE A 204 4.45 -11.84 13.74
N ALA A 205 4.58 -12.19 12.46
CA ALA A 205 3.63 -11.81 11.43
C ALA A 205 2.23 -12.37 11.75
N LYS A 206 1.19 -11.64 11.33
CA LYS A 206 -0.20 -12.07 11.45
C LYS A 206 -0.37 -13.36 10.65
N ARG A 207 -0.55 -14.47 11.35
CA ARG A 207 -0.73 -15.80 10.77
C ARG A 207 -1.97 -16.46 11.36
N PHE A 208 -2.59 -17.33 10.58
CA PHE A 208 -3.62 -18.24 11.06
C PHE A 208 -3.07 -19.67 11.02
N ILE A 209 -3.19 -20.39 12.14
CA ILE A 209 -2.76 -21.78 12.24
C ILE A 209 -4.01 -22.60 12.56
N ASN A 210 -4.35 -23.54 11.69
CA ASN A 210 -5.44 -24.49 11.89
C ASN A 210 -5.00 -25.63 12.85
N ASP A 211 -4.69 -25.26 14.09
CA ASP A 211 -4.27 -26.16 15.17
C ASP A 211 -4.75 -25.56 16.50
N THR A 212 -5.51 -26.32 17.28
CA THR A 212 -6.13 -25.81 18.51
C THR A 212 -5.15 -25.55 19.64
N ILE A 213 -3.96 -26.16 19.63
CA ILE A 213 -2.96 -26.02 20.70
C ILE A 213 -1.76 -25.17 20.27
N ARG A 214 -1.39 -25.18 18.99
CA ARG A 214 -0.24 -24.40 18.48
C ARG A 214 -0.61 -23.01 17.97
N ASN A 215 -1.90 -22.74 17.76
CA ASN A 215 -2.36 -21.42 17.36
C ASN A 215 -1.89 -20.35 18.35
N ASP A 216 -1.55 -19.18 17.81
CA ASP A 216 -1.18 -17.99 18.57
C ASP A 216 -2.27 -17.63 19.60
N PHE A 217 -3.54 -17.87 19.29
CA PHE A 217 -4.63 -17.70 20.25
C PHE A 217 -4.46 -18.57 21.50
N HIS A 218 -4.22 -19.87 21.32
CA HIS A 218 -4.11 -20.81 22.43
C HIS A 218 -2.85 -20.54 23.27
N ARG A 219 -1.72 -20.24 22.62
CA ARG A 219 -0.49 -19.84 23.33
C ARG A 219 -0.69 -18.59 24.19
N LYS A 220 -1.36 -17.56 23.65
CA LYS A 220 -1.70 -16.34 24.41
C LYS A 220 -2.70 -16.63 25.53
N PHE A 221 -3.67 -17.51 25.29
CA PHE A 221 -4.63 -17.94 26.32
C PHE A 221 -3.91 -18.60 27.50
N LEU A 222 -3.04 -19.58 27.24
CA LEU A 222 -2.25 -20.24 28.28
C LEU A 222 -1.36 -19.25 29.02
N GLN A 223 -0.61 -18.39 28.31
CA GLN A 223 0.23 -17.38 28.93
C GLN A 223 -0.55 -16.41 29.84
N LYS A 224 -1.83 -16.14 29.51
CA LYS A 224 -2.68 -15.22 30.28
C LYS A 224 -3.29 -15.89 31.52
N TYR A 225 -3.76 -17.13 31.39
CA TYR A 225 -4.57 -17.79 32.41
C TYR A 225 -3.82 -18.86 33.21
N MET A 226 -2.66 -19.31 32.72
CA MET A 226 -1.77 -20.23 33.41
C MET A 226 -0.44 -19.50 33.63
N LYS A 227 -0.05 -19.36 34.89
CA LYS A 227 1.16 -18.65 35.31
C LYS A 227 2.22 -19.63 35.76
#